data_AF-L7W5F3-F1
#
_entry.id   AF-L7W5F3-F1
#
_cell.length_a   1.000
_cell.length_b   1.000
_cell.length_c   1.000
_cell.angle_alpha   90.00
_cell.angle_beta   90.00
_cell.angle_gamma   90.00
#
_symmetry.space_group_name_H-M   'P 1'
#
loop_
_entity.id
_entity.type
_entity.pdbx_description
1 polymer ?
#
loop_
_entity_poly.entity_id
_entity_poly.type
_entity_poly.pdbx_seq_one_letter_code
_entity_poly.pdbx_strand_id
1 'polypeptide(L)'
;MNPFKKKDSSLSRKLKGALTDLSVDIFGYEKMVTKNITHRTDYISKRLETPTERLYIRVFQKDHAIKSFLYDQSKPITTIPTGELTYFFLEEQIAQLGDYQNKVAFSIKQYLKEFAAANRIDEENVRIWIHVKDNQVQVRAFQDEEFIKQISLKSLIKFFK
;
A
#
# COMPACT_ATOMS: atom_id res chain seq x y z
N MET A 1 12.60 50.11 -24.84
CA MET A 1 11.95 49.58 -23.61
C MET A 1 10.99 48.47 -24.01
N ASN A 2 11.27 47.21 -23.67
CA ASN A 2 10.41 46.06 -24.00
C ASN A 2 9.40 45.80 -22.86
N PRO A 3 8.08 45.75 -23.13
CA PRO A 3 7.04 45.65 -22.10
C PRO A 3 6.62 44.20 -21.79
N PHE A 4 7.56 43.24 -21.77
CA PHE A 4 7.23 41.85 -21.43
C PHE A 4 8.29 41.24 -20.50
N LYS A 5 7.96 41.18 -19.21
CA LYS A 5 8.37 40.12 -18.24
C LYS A 5 7.92 40.50 -16.82
N LYS A 6 6.61 40.61 -16.56
CA LYS A 6 6.08 40.29 -15.23
C LYS A 6 5.97 38.78 -15.16
N LYS A 7 7.03 38.11 -14.69
CA LYS A 7 7.02 36.67 -14.41
C LYS A 7 6.00 36.44 -13.28
N ASP A 8 4.99 35.62 -13.56
CA ASP A 8 3.90 35.24 -12.67
C ASP A 8 4.38 34.61 -11.35
N SER A 9 4.74 35.46 -10.38
CA SER A 9 5.04 35.03 -9.01
C SER A 9 3.83 34.43 -8.29
N SER A 10 2.62 34.69 -8.84
CA SER A 10 1.33 34.14 -8.41
C SER A 10 1.20 32.66 -8.81
N LEU A 11 1.43 32.33 -10.08
CA LEU A 11 1.30 30.95 -10.58
C LEU A 11 2.33 30.02 -9.93
N SER A 12 3.58 30.47 -9.78
CA SER A 12 4.63 29.68 -9.11
C SER A 12 4.33 29.45 -7.62
N ARG A 13 3.71 30.42 -6.93
CA ARG A 13 3.25 30.24 -5.54
C ARG A 13 2.06 29.29 -5.44
N LYS A 14 1.08 29.36 -6.35
CA LYS A 14 -0.05 28.43 -6.39
C LYS A 14 0.39 27.00 -6.70
N LEU A 15 1.33 26.82 -7.63
CA LEU A 15 1.94 25.52 -7.93
C LEU A 15 2.72 24.97 -6.73
N LYS A 16 3.56 25.79 -6.08
CA LYS A 16 4.26 25.36 -4.86
C LYS A 16 3.30 25.03 -3.72
N GLY A 17 2.23 25.81 -3.55
CA GLY A 17 1.16 25.55 -2.59
C GLY A 17 0.47 24.21 -2.85
N ALA A 18 -0.05 24.00 -4.06
CA ALA A 18 -0.70 22.76 -4.45
C ALA A 18 0.22 21.51 -4.34
N LEU A 19 1.50 21.65 -4.70
CA LEU A 19 2.49 20.60 -4.52
C LEU A 19 2.76 20.32 -3.03
N THR A 20 2.78 21.36 -2.20
CA THR A 20 2.97 21.24 -0.75
C THR A 20 1.77 20.58 -0.11
N ASP A 21 0.55 21.02 -0.41
CA ASP A 21 -0.69 20.46 0.12
C ASP A 21 -0.85 18.99 -0.27
N LEU A 22 -0.60 18.66 -1.55
CA LEU A 22 -0.60 17.28 -2.02
C LEU A 22 0.47 16.43 -1.30
N SER A 23 1.65 17.00 -1.05
CA SER A 23 2.71 16.31 -0.33
C SER A 23 2.34 16.05 1.13
N VAL A 24 1.79 17.05 1.84
CA VAL A 24 1.36 16.96 3.24
C VAL A 24 0.28 15.91 3.41
N ASP A 25 -0.69 15.90 2.50
CA ASP A 25 -1.79 14.95 2.49
C ASP A 25 -1.28 13.51 2.25
N ILE A 26 -0.32 13.31 1.34
CA ILE A 26 0.32 12.00 1.15
C ILE A 26 1.14 11.57 2.39
N PHE A 27 1.87 12.48 3.04
CA PHE A 27 2.64 12.15 4.25
C PHE A 27 1.73 11.84 5.44
N GLY A 28 0.64 12.58 5.62
CA GLY A 28 -0.38 12.31 6.63
C GLY A 28 -1.00 10.94 6.43
N TYR A 29 -1.39 10.64 5.19
CA TYR A 29 -1.93 9.34 4.81
C TYR A 29 -0.93 8.20 5.01
N GLU A 30 0.34 8.37 4.64
CA GLU A 30 1.40 7.37 4.87
C GLU A 30 1.58 7.05 6.36
N LYS A 31 1.58 8.07 7.23
CA LYS A 31 1.64 7.88 8.69
C LYS A 31 0.44 7.10 9.20
N MET A 32 -0.76 7.42 8.73
CA MET A 32 -1.99 6.73 9.09
C MET A 32 -1.94 5.25 8.66
N VAL A 33 -1.58 4.96 7.40
CA VAL A 33 -1.44 3.58 6.91
C VAL A 33 -0.38 2.82 7.71
N THR A 34 0.77 3.45 8.00
CA THR A 34 1.82 2.84 8.82
C THR A 34 1.28 2.44 10.21
N LYS A 35 0.57 3.35 10.87
CA LYS A 35 -0.05 3.09 12.18
C LYS A 35 -1.06 1.94 12.11
N ASN A 36 -1.90 1.92 11.08
CA ASN A 36 -2.92 0.88 10.90
C ASN A 36 -2.28 -0.49 10.69
N ILE A 37 -1.29 -0.61 9.81
CA ILE A 37 -0.56 -1.86 9.58
C ILE A 37 0.10 -2.34 10.88
N THR A 38 0.82 -1.47 11.59
CA THR A 38 1.49 -1.84 12.85
C THR A 38 0.50 -2.30 13.91
N HIS A 39 -0.56 -1.51 14.18
CA HIS A 39 -1.56 -1.87 15.19
C HIS A 39 -2.30 -3.17 14.86
N ARG A 40 -2.67 -3.38 13.60
CA ARG A 40 -3.37 -4.61 13.20
C ARG A 40 -2.49 -5.83 13.26
N THR A 41 -1.23 -5.70 12.85
CA THR A 41 -0.27 -6.82 12.95
C THR A 41 0.00 -7.17 14.41
N ASP A 42 0.12 -6.17 15.31
CA ASP A 42 0.23 -6.37 16.75
C ASP A 42 -1.01 -7.06 17.36
N TYR A 43 -2.22 -6.63 16.97
CA TYR A 43 -3.46 -7.28 17.40
C TYR A 43 -3.53 -8.74 16.96
N ILE A 44 -3.17 -9.03 15.70
CA ILE A 44 -3.15 -10.40 15.16
C ILE A 44 -2.07 -11.23 15.88
N SER A 45 -0.89 -10.66 16.09
CA SER A 45 0.23 -11.28 16.81
C SER A 45 -0.18 -11.75 18.20
N LYS A 46 -0.82 -10.89 18.99
CA LYS A 46 -1.34 -11.23 20.32
C LYS A 46 -2.40 -12.32 20.28
N ARG A 47 -3.31 -12.27 19.30
CA ARG A 47 -4.39 -13.26 19.16
C ARG A 47 -3.88 -14.64 18.76
N LEU A 48 -2.81 -14.70 17.96
CA LEU A 48 -2.22 -15.93 17.44
C LEU A 48 -1.01 -16.41 18.24
N GLU A 49 -0.63 -15.68 19.30
CA GLU A 49 0.60 -15.93 20.08
C GLU A 49 1.85 -16.07 19.18
N THR A 50 1.87 -15.34 18.07
CA THR A 50 2.96 -15.36 17.06
C THR A 50 3.64 -14.00 17.01
N PRO A 51 4.97 -13.91 17.19
CA PRO A 51 5.70 -12.65 17.09
C PRO A 51 5.39 -11.87 15.81
N THR A 52 5.23 -10.55 15.93
CA THR A 52 4.90 -9.62 14.85
C THR A 52 5.88 -9.75 13.67
N GLU A 53 7.16 -9.94 13.96
CA GLU A 53 8.26 -10.05 12.99
C GLU A 53 8.17 -11.31 12.13
N ARG A 54 7.41 -12.32 12.57
CA ARG A 54 7.15 -13.55 11.83
C ARG A 54 5.91 -13.44 10.94
N LEU A 55 5.07 -12.43 11.16
CA LEU A 55 3.82 -12.27 10.40
C LEU A 55 4.07 -11.55 9.08
N TYR A 56 3.58 -12.16 8.00
CA TYR A 56 3.59 -11.58 6.66
C TYR A 56 2.18 -11.55 6.10
N ILE A 57 1.78 -10.38 5.60
CA ILE A 57 0.59 -10.25 4.77
C ILE A 57 1.06 -10.35 3.33
N ARG A 58 0.65 -11.41 2.64
CA ARG A 58 0.96 -11.62 1.23
C ARG A 58 -0.27 -11.24 0.40
N VAL A 59 -0.10 -10.34 -0.56
CA VAL A 59 -1.14 -9.86 -1.47
C VAL A 59 -0.71 -10.17 -2.91
N PHE A 60 -1.61 -10.74 -3.69
CA PHE A 60 -1.34 -11.11 -5.08
C PHE A 60 -2.61 -11.23 -5.90
N GLN A 61 -2.47 -11.32 -7.22
CA GLN A 61 -3.57 -11.63 -8.13
C GLN A 61 -3.53 -13.09 -8.54
N LYS A 62 -4.70 -13.73 -8.55
CA LYS A 62 -4.91 -15.05 -9.18
C LYS A 62 -6.31 -15.12 -9.78
N ASP A 63 -6.42 -15.61 -11.01
CA ASP A 63 -7.69 -15.73 -11.74
C ASP A 63 -8.43 -14.38 -11.80
N HIS A 64 -7.68 -13.32 -12.08
CA HIS A 64 -8.14 -11.91 -12.10
C HIS A 64 -8.70 -11.35 -10.79
N ALA A 65 -8.64 -12.09 -9.69
CA ALA A 65 -9.07 -11.66 -8.35
C ALA A 65 -7.88 -11.39 -7.43
N ILE A 66 -8.02 -10.38 -6.56
CA ILE A 66 -7.05 -10.15 -5.49
C ILE A 66 -7.22 -11.22 -4.43
N LYS A 67 -6.10 -11.83 -4.06
CA LYS A 67 -5.98 -12.78 -2.97
C LYS A 67 -5.04 -12.21 -1.92
N SER A 68 -5.38 -12.45 -0.67
CA SER A 68 -4.58 -12.04 0.47
C SER A 68 -4.62 -13.07 1.56
N PHE A 69 -3.46 -13.28 2.17
CA PHE A 69 -3.25 -14.31 3.16
C PHE A 69 -2.31 -13.80 4.24
N LEU A 70 -2.58 -14.21 5.47
CA LEU A 70 -1.67 -14.10 6.58
C LEU A 70 -0.75 -15.32 6.61
N TYR A 71 0.54 -15.09 6.77
CA TYR A 71 1.57 -16.10 6.88
C TYR A 71 2.33 -15.95 8.19
N ASP A 72 2.73 -17.06 8.79
CA ASP A 72 3.83 -17.15 9.73
C ASP A 72 5.06 -17.61 8.94
N GLN A 73 5.93 -16.67 8.62
CA GLN A 73 7.07 -16.84 7.72
C GLN A 73 6.63 -17.40 6.34
N SER A 74 6.85 -18.69 6.11
CA SER A 74 6.49 -19.40 4.88
C SER A 74 5.19 -20.20 4.99
N LYS A 75 4.59 -20.31 6.17
CA LYS A 75 3.37 -21.11 6.39
C LYS A 75 2.12 -20.22 6.31
N PRO A 76 1.18 -20.49 5.39
CA PRO A 76 -0.09 -19.78 5.37
C PRO A 76 -0.91 -20.14 6.61
N ILE A 77 -1.48 -19.12 7.26
CA ILE A 77 -2.35 -19.27 8.44
C ILE A 77 -3.81 -19.19 8.01
N THR A 78 -4.19 -18.08 7.37
CA THR A 78 -5.57 -17.81 6.98
C THR A 78 -5.64 -16.86 5.80
N THR A 79 -6.73 -16.91 5.05
CA THR A 79 -7.10 -15.85 4.10
C THR A 79 -7.41 -14.57 4.86
N ILE A 80 -7.07 -13.42 4.26
CA ILE A 80 -7.51 -12.10 4.68
C ILE A 80 -8.52 -11.66 3.61
N PRO A 81 -9.82 -11.54 3.93
CA PRO A 81 -10.80 -11.02 2.99
C PRO A 81 -10.42 -9.62 2.50
N THR A 82 -10.77 -9.27 1.27
CA THR A 82 -10.56 -7.91 0.72
C THR A 82 -11.19 -6.84 1.63
N GLY A 83 -12.35 -7.14 2.23
CA GLY A 83 -12.99 -6.25 3.20
C GLY A 83 -12.18 -6.05 4.48
N GLU A 84 -11.31 -6.98 4.87
CA GLU A 84 -10.38 -6.80 5.98
C GLU A 84 -9.11 -6.07 5.55
N LEU A 85 -8.67 -6.23 4.30
CA LEU A 85 -7.54 -5.49 3.74
C LEU A 85 -7.75 -3.97 3.80
N THR A 86 -8.99 -3.49 3.60
CA THR A 86 -9.30 -2.05 3.63
C THR A 86 -8.83 -1.40 4.92
N TYR A 87 -8.94 -2.08 6.06
CA TYR A 87 -8.56 -1.52 7.33
C TYR A 87 -7.04 -1.41 7.56
N PHE A 88 -6.22 -2.01 6.71
CA PHE A 88 -4.77 -1.76 6.70
C PHE A 88 -4.44 -0.44 6.00
N PHE A 89 -5.26 0.00 5.05
CA PHE A 89 -4.98 1.13 4.17
C PHE A 89 -5.90 2.34 4.36
N LEU A 90 -7.03 2.19 5.04
CA LEU A 90 -8.04 3.23 5.23
C LEU A 90 -8.32 3.48 6.71
N GLU A 91 -8.87 4.65 7.02
CA GLU A 91 -9.45 4.92 8.35
C GLU A 91 -10.60 3.96 8.63
N GLU A 92 -10.77 3.57 9.89
CA GLU A 92 -11.76 2.56 10.30
C GLU A 92 -13.20 2.94 9.87
N GLN A 93 -13.56 4.22 10.00
CA GLN A 93 -14.86 4.76 9.61
C GLN A 93 -15.11 4.61 8.10
N ILE A 94 -14.06 4.72 7.29
CA ILE A 94 -14.12 4.59 5.82
C ILE A 94 -14.07 3.11 5.42
N ALA A 95 -13.25 2.31 6.10
CA ALA A 95 -13.07 0.89 5.85
C ALA A 95 -14.36 0.07 6.03
N GLN A 96 -15.28 0.53 6.88
CA GLN A 96 -16.60 -0.06 7.09
C GLN A 96 -17.59 0.18 5.93
N LEU A 97 -17.32 1.14 5.04
CA LEU A 97 -18.16 1.44 3.89
C LEU A 97 -17.88 0.42 2.77
N GLY A 98 -18.90 -0.34 2.37
CA GLY A 98 -18.78 -1.42 1.38
C GLY A 98 -18.17 -0.98 0.03
N ASP A 99 -18.45 0.25 -0.41
CA ASP A 99 -17.97 0.79 -1.69
C ASP A 99 -16.43 0.89 -1.76
N TYR A 100 -15.76 1.01 -0.61
CA TYR A 100 -14.30 1.11 -0.56
C TYR A 100 -13.59 -0.24 -0.71
N GLN A 101 -14.28 -1.36 -0.50
CA GLN A 101 -13.68 -2.69 -0.72
C GLN A 101 -13.35 -2.90 -2.19
N ASN A 102 -14.27 -2.54 -3.08
CA ASN A 102 -14.06 -2.62 -4.52
C ASN A 102 -12.98 -1.65 -4.98
N LYS A 103 -12.97 -0.43 -4.44
CA LYS A 103 -11.92 0.56 -4.73
C LYS A 103 -10.55 0.02 -4.34
N VAL A 104 -10.38 -0.52 -3.12
CA VAL A 104 -9.10 -1.09 -2.66
C VAL A 104 -8.67 -2.28 -3.51
N ALA A 105 -9.57 -3.19 -3.86
CA ALA A 105 -9.25 -4.32 -4.75
C ALA A 105 -8.78 -3.83 -6.12
N PHE A 106 -9.47 -2.86 -6.71
CA PHE A 106 -9.12 -2.27 -7.99
C PHE A 106 -7.76 -1.56 -7.93
N SER A 107 -7.52 -0.79 -6.88
CA SER A 107 -6.24 -0.11 -6.62
C SER A 107 -5.07 -1.08 -6.51
N ILE A 108 -5.23 -2.19 -5.77
CA ILE A 108 -4.19 -3.25 -5.68
C ILE A 108 -3.97 -3.86 -7.05
N LYS A 109 -5.04 -4.20 -7.77
CA LYS A 109 -4.95 -4.80 -9.10
C LYS A 109 -4.20 -3.91 -10.08
N GLN A 110 -4.53 -2.62 -10.10
CA GLN A 110 -3.84 -1.63 -10.93
C GLN A 110 -2.35 -1.55 -10.55
N TYR A 111 -2.03 -1.51 -9.24
CA TYR A 111 -0.66 -1.50 -8.78
C TYR A 111 0.12 -2.74 -9.26
N LEU A 112 -0.42 -3.94 -9.09
CA LEU A 112 0.22 -5.19 -9.51
C LEU A 112 0.46 -5.20 -11.01
N LYS A 113 -0.52 -4.77 -11.81
CA LYS A 113 -0.41 -4.67 -13.27
C LYS A 113 0.68 -3.68 -13.71
N GLU A 114 0.71 -2.48 -13.14
CA GLU A 114 1.73 -1.47 -13.45
C GLU A 114 3.12 -1.94 -13.02
N PHE A 115 3.22 -2.58 -11.86
CA PHE A 115 4.47 -3.17 -11.39
C PHE A 115 4.94 -4.29 -12.33
N ALA A 116 4.05 -5.19 -12.74
CA ALA A 116 4.35 -6.29 -13.65
C ALA A 116 4.89 -5.77 -14.99
N ALA A 117 4.22 -4.78 -15.58
CA ALA A 117 4.64 -4.13 -16.81
C ALA A 117 6.03 -3.47 -16.68
N ALA A 118 6.28 -2.76 -15.57
CA ALA A 118 7.55 -2.09 -15.32
C ALA A 118 8.73 -3.06 -15.16
N ASN A 119 8.48 -4.28 -14.67
CA ASN A 119 9.52 -5.30 -14.46
C ASN A 119 9.48 -6.41 -15.53
N ARG A 120 8.60 -6.31 -16.54
CA ARG A 120 8.44 -7.27 -17.65
C ARG A 120 8.14 -8.70 -17.18
N ILE A 121 7.27 -8.83 -16.19
CA ILE A 121 6.80 -10.11 -15.63
C ILE A 121 5.27 -10.21 -15.77
N ASP A 122 4.73 -11.42 -15.59
CA ASP A 122 3.29 -11.62 -15.56
C ASP A 122 2.67 -11.04 -14.28
N GLU A 123 1.51 -10.39 -14.39
CA GLU A 123 0.80 -9.84 -13.23
C GLU A 123 0.36 -10.91 -12.23
N GLU A 124 0.07 -12.13 -12.68
CA GLU A 124 -0.24 -13.28 -11.83
C GLU A 124 0.98 -13.85 -11.11
N ASN A 125 2.20 -13.43 -11.45
CA ASN A 125 3.42 -13.85 -10.75
C ASN A 125 3.87 -12.80 -9.73
N VAL A 126 3.28 -11.59 -9.71
CA VAL A 126 3.63 -10.57 -8.72
C VAL A 126 3.07 -10.97 -7.35
N ARG A 127 3.93 -10.96 -6.33
CA ARG A 127 3.54 -11.03 -4.91
C ARG A 127 4.05 -9.81 -4.17
N ILE A 128 3.20 -9.22 -3.34
CA ILE A 128 3.56 -8.12 -2.44
C ILE A 128 3.49 -8.65 -1.01
N TRP A 129 4.61 -8.58 -0.30
CA TRP A 129 4.70 -8.99 1.10
C TRP A 129 4.85 -7.76 1.96
N ILE A 130 3.93 -7.62 2.91
CA ILE A 130 3.93 -6.57 3.92
C ILE A 130 4.26 -7.23 5.25
N HIS A 131 5.26 -6.72 5.96
CA HIS A 131 5.60 -7.17 7.30
C HIS A 131 6.04 -5.99 8.15
N VAL A 132 5.93 -6.17 9.47
CA VAL A 132 6.36 -5.17 10.45
C VAL A 132 7.58 -5.72 11.17
N LYS A 133 8.69 -4.98 11.10
CA LYS A 133 9.92 -5.32 11.79
C LYS A 133 10.51 -4.07 12.41
N ASP A 134 10.93 -4.14 13.68
CA ASP A 134 11.51 -3.01 14.41
C ASP A 134 10.62 -1.76 14.37
N ASN A 135 9.29 -1.96 14.51
CA ASN A 135 8.24 -0.94 14.36
C ASN A 135 8.18 -0.22 12.99
N GLN A 136 8.83 -0.78 11.97
CA GLN A 136 8.78 -0.26 10.61
C GLN A 136 8.00 -1.20 9.69
N VAL A 137 7.11 -0.62 8.90
CA VAL A 137 6.42 -1.34 7.83
C VAL A 137 7.38 -1.51 6.67
N GLN A 138 7.65 -2.76 6.32
CA GLN A 138 8.44 -3.13 5.17
C GLN A 138 7.56 -3.78 4.12
N VAL A 139 7.61 -3.22 2.91
CA VAL A 139 6.86 -3.74 1.77
C VAL A 139 7.87 -4.22 0.73
N ARG A 140 7.76 -5.49 0.33
CA ARG A 140 8.68 -6.13 -0.61
C ARG A 140 7.90 -6.76 -1.74
N ALA A 141 8.44 -6.66 -2.95
CA ALA A 141 7.85 -7.23 -4.15
C ALA A 141 8.67 -8.45 -4.61
N PHE A 142 7.96 -9.48 -5.04
CA PHE A 142 8.50 -10.75 -5.48
C PHE A 142 7.88 -11.17 -6.81
N GLN A 143 8.63 -11.95 -7.59
CA GLN A 143 8.12 -12.80 -8.66
C GLN A 143 7.99 -14.21 -8.07
N ASP A 144 6.76 -14.63 -7.81
CA ASP A 144 6.46 -15.80 -6.98
C ASP A 144 7.16 -15.69 -5.61
N GLU A 145 8.21 -16.47 -5.37
CA GLU A 145 9.00 -16.42 -4.13
C GLU A 145 10.37 -15.73 -4.32
N GLU A 146 10.72 -15.30 -5.53
CA GLU A 146 11.98 -14.61 -5.82
C GLU A 146 11.88 -13.11 -5.54
N PHE A 147 12.75 -12.60 -4.67
CA PHE A 147 12.76 -11.18 -4.30
C PHE A 147 13.19 -10.30 -5.48
N ILE A 148 12.38 -9.30 -5.81
CA ILE A 148 12.70 -8.31 -6.83
C ILE A 148 13.29 -7.06 -6.16
N LYS A 149 12.51 -6.42 -5.29
CA LYS A 149 12.92 -5.18 -4.61
C LYS A 149 12.05 -4.85 -3.41
N GLN A 150 12.59 -4.03 -2.50
CA GLN A 150 11.80 -3.34 -1.50
C GLN A 150 11.09 -2.15 -2.16
N ILE A 151 9.80 -1.96 -1.85
CA ILE A 151 9.00 -0.85 -2.34
C ILE A 151 8.65 0.09 -1.19
N SER A 152 8.60 1.40 -1.48
CA SER A 152 8.16 2.37 -0.48
C SER A 152 6.66 2.21 -0.21
N LEU A 153 6.24 2.35 1.05
CA LEU A 153 4.82 2.35 1.39
C LEU A 153 4.09 3.45 0.61
N LYS A 154 4.70 4.64 0.50
CA LYS A 154 4.26 5.72 -0.38
C LYS A 154 3.90 5.28 -1.81
N SER A 155 4.68 4.40 -2.43
CA SER A 155 4.40 3.90 -3.79
C SER A 155 3.14 3.05 -3.84
N LEU A 156 2.91 2.22 -2.81
CA LEU A 156 1.73 1.37 -2.71
C LEU A 156 0.47 2.21 -2.43
N ILE A 157 0.57 3.16 -1.50
CA ILE A 157 -0.62 3.91 -1.04
C ILE A 157 -1.14 4.94 -2.04
N LYS A 158 -0.32 5.36 -3.02
CA LYS A 158 -0.76 6.23 -4.12
C LYS A 158 -1.94 5.66 -4.91
N PHE A 159 -2.09 4.34 -4.94
CA PHE A 159 -3.17 3.68 -5.67
C PHE A 159 -4.48 3.71 -4.90
N PHE A 160 -4.45 3.90 -3.57
CA PHE A 160 -5.65 3.89 -2.72
C PHE A 160 -6.34 5.25 -2.60
N LYS A 161 -5.73 6.32 -3.11
CA LYS A 161 -6.25 7.68 -3.03
C LYS A 161 -7.19 7.99 -4.19
#